data_AF-A0A8H5FFR7-F1
#
_entry.id   AF-A0A8H5FFR7-F1
#
_cell.length_a   1.000
_cell.length_b   1.000
_cell.length_c   1.000
_cell.angle_alpha   90.00
_cell.angle_beta   90.00
_cell.angle_gamma   90.00
#
_symmetry.space_group_name_H-M   'P 1'
#
loop_
_entity.id
_entity.type
_entity.pdbx_description
1 polymer ?
#
loop_
_entity_poly.entity_id
_entity_poly.type
_entity_poly.pdbx_seq_one_letter_code
_entity_poly.pdbx_strand_id
1 'polypeptide(L)'
;MSSSPLVNKSTLVYNQIISFSPTKTPFKTPKGTKRKDNDENLPPGSCSTFSSRPSKKIRFSKPKSTSSVPPLFFPHRDDPPDPVLCSKCSDPVPPTKPTSKRYSTEEKLDMMLQALEDCHWKLSHFLHAISDHTTRGGRGARHAQVMSAFLQGRGTYTPIEIIDLWVRSPDSRIAKNTNHAELMYSFSTPYKAIRPLRPAITSLAVQMTEVKLASEAKKAVKPDAGLHATLRVKGAHKADLLDIGSSTFAEIGALQLQVQPVASRLLSTIAGGTTDIVRKRRPVETVVINALSTLNFTRNNEARLLPLMKGLLYFAHSAPVDLISYNSRTGDMPAYTTIYKAVKHLGKQESAATLARGRDPKVVGVIQFDNVQNYTKQRDHRVGRVNHMNIGMAGTFYELEDVNVEALSLESKQELVAKKSVAIVICWPVEGVEEPDTVLEVG
;
A
#
# COMPACT_ATOMS: atom_id res chain seq x y z
N MET A 1 -1.55 -44.57 5.78
CA MET A 1 -1.55 -44.11 7.18
C MET A 1 -0.12 -43.91 7.63
N SER A 2 0.36 -42.67 7.59
CA SER A 2 1.68 -42.28 8.13
C SER A 2 1.56 -40.81 8.55
N SER A 3 1.53 -40.60 9.85
CA SER A 3 1.35 -39.31 10.53
C SER A 3 2.72 -38.69 10.80
N SER A 4 2.99 -37.54 10.18
CA SER A 4 4.14 -36.69 10.53
C SER A 4 3.68 -35.55 11.46
N PRO A 5 4.44 -35.20 12.52
CA PRO A 5 3.99 -34.23 13.50
C PRO A 5 4.30 -32.78 13.08
N LEU A 6 3.31 -31.92 13.31
CA LEU A 6 3.40 -30.47 13.22
C LEU A 6 4.35 -29.92 14.30
N VAL A 7 5.48 -29.35 13.87
CA VAL A 7 6.36 -28.55 14.73
C VAL A 7 5.81 -27.13 14.79
N ASN A 8 5.16 -26.81 15.90
CA ASN A 8 4.73 -25.46 16.26
C ASN A 8 5.93 -24.69 16.86
N LYS A 9 6.47 -23.72 16.13
CA LYS A 9 7.38 -22.70 16.69
C LYS A 9 6.99 -21.33 16.16
N SER A 10 6.22 -20.60 16.97
CA SER A 10 6.01 -19.16 16.82
C SER A 10 6.08 -18.52 18.20
N THR A 11 7.31 -18.26 18.65
CA THR A 11 7.58 -17.36 19.77
C THR A 11 8.05 -16.04 19.18
N LEU A 12 7.13 -15.11 18.98
CA LEU A 12 7.42 -13.74 18.55
C LEU A 12 8.11 -13.00 19.70
N VAL A 13 9.41 -12.76 19.53
CA VAL A 13 10.19 -11.82 20.35
C VAL A 13 9.85 -10.40 19.88
N TYR A 14 9.01 -9.68 20.63
CA TYR A 14 8.86 -8.24 20.50
C TYR A 14 9.54 -7.58 21.71
N ASN A 15 10.80 -7.18 21.53
CA ASN A 15 11.49 -6.22 22.39
C ASN A 15 12.74 -5.69 21.66
N GLN A 16 12.52 -4.74 20.74
CA GLN A 16 13.57 -3.80 20.36
C GLN A 16 13.01 -2.38 20.54
N ILE A 17 13.22 -1.84 21.74
CA ILE A 17 13.18 -0.40 21.99
C ILE A 17 14.41 0.16 21.29
N ILE A 18 14.23 0.70 20.08
CA ILE A 18 15.31 1.40 19.37
C ILE A 18 15.52 2.74 20.10
N SER A 19 16.61 2.83 20.84
CA SER A 19 17.13 4.12 21.34
C SER A 19 17.72 4.89 20.17
N PHE A 20 16.94 5.80 19.60
CA PHE A 20 17.49 6.78 18.65
C PHE A 20 18.30 7.81 19.43
N SER A 21 19.62 7.64 19.45
CA SER A 21 20.55 8.75 19.67
C SER A 21 20.79 9.44 18.32
N PRO A 22 20.75 10.78 18.21
CA PRO A 22 21.11 11.47 16.99
C PRO A 22 22.63 11.39 16.78
N THR A 23 23.10 10.36 16.08
CA THR A 23 24.49 10.31 15.61
C THR A 23 24.68 11.30 14.47
N LYS A 24 25.30 12.44 14.78
CA LYS A 24 26.02 13.24 13.78
C LYS A 24 27.32 12.49 13.47
N THR A 25 27.31 11.59 12.50
CA THR A 25 28.53 11.08 11.87
C THR A 25 28.60 11.58 10.43
N PRO A 26 29.74 12.14 10.00
CA PRO A 26 29.92 12.58 8.62
C PRO A 26 29.99 11.35 7.71
N PHE A 27 29.25 11.40 6.59
CA PHE A 27 29.30 10.41 5.52
C PHE A 27 30.75 10.26 5.03
N LYS A 28 31.41 9.15 5.38
CA LYS A 28 32.58 8.68 4.64
C LYS A 28 32.08 8.07 3.34
N THR A 29 32.38 8.74 2.23
CA THR A 29 32.19 8.23 0.87
C THR A 29 32.91 6.88 0.70
N PRO A 30 32.23 5.81 0.23
CA PRO A 30 32.90 4.58 -0.15
C PRO A 30 33.74 4.81 -1.41
N LYS A 31 34.95 4.24 -1.43
CA LYS A 31 35.81 4.17 -2.62
C LYS A 31 35.05 3.50 -3.76
N GLY A 32 35.02 4.19 -4.91
CA GLY A 32 34.12 3.91 -6.02
C GLY A 32 34.36 2.57 -6.70
N THR A 33 33.28 1.78 -6.77
CA THR A 33 33.04 0.86 -7.87
C THR A 33 32.34 1.67 -8.96
N LYS A 34 32.92 1.78 -10.15
CA LYS A 34 32.34 2.50 -11.31
C LYS A 34 30.99 1.86 -11.68
N ARG A 35 29.89 2.35 -11.10
CA ARG A 35 28.56 2.17 -11.67
C ARG A 35 28.48 3.07 -12.89
N LYS A 36 28.14 2.48 -14.02
CA LYS A 36 27.84 3.18 -15.27
C LYS A 36 26.47 3.82 -15.07
N ASP A 37 26.46 5.06 -14.59
CA ASP A 37 25.24 5.84 -14.48
C ASP A 37 24.73 6.09 -15.91
N ASN A 38 23.63 5.43 -16.26
CA ASN A 38 22.91 5.71 -17.49
C ASN A 38 22.10 7.00 -17.24
N ASP A 39 22.67 8.14 -17.62
CA ASP A 39 22.02 9.46 -17.70
C ASP A 39 20.91 9.47 -18.77
N GLU A 40 19.85 8.67 -18.61
CA GLU A 40 18.70 8.63 -19.53
C GLU A 40 17.70 9.80 -19.32
N ASN A 41 18.03 10.85 -18.53
CA ASN A 41 17.04 11.87 -18.13
C ASN A 41 17.46 13.35 -18.27
N LEU A 42 18.50 13.69 -19.04
CA LEU A 42 18.82 15.09 -19.30
C LEU A 42 17.90 15.70 -20.38
N PRO A 43 17.29 16.88 -20.13
CA PRO A 43 16.42 17.54 -21.10
C PRO A 43 17.21 18.26 -22.21
N PRO A 44 16.66 18.44 -23.43
CA PRO A 44 17.05 19.56 -24.27
C PRO A 44 16.51 20.85 -23.65
N GLY A 45 17.40 21.79 -23.35
CA GLY A 45 17.05 23.06 -22.71
C GLY A 45 16.08 23.89 -23.55
N SER A 46 14.99 24.34 -22.93
CA SER A 46 14.43 25.67 -23.21
C SER A 46 13.59 26.13 -22.03
N CYS A 47 14.01 27.25 -21.46
CA CYS A 47 13.31 27.98 -20.43
C CYS A 47 12.23 28.83 -21.13
N SER A 48 10.95 28.59 -20.86
CA SER A 48 9.89 29.53 -21.22
C SER A 48 9.18 29.99 -19.94
N THR A 49 9.29 31.27 -19.68
CA THR A 49 8.66 31.98 -18.56
C THR A 49 7.16 32.10 -18.82
N PHE A 50 6.35 31.31 -18.10
CA PHE A 50 4.90 31.46 -18.11
C PHE A 50 4.47 32.56 -17.13
N SER A 51 3.96 33.66 -17.69
CA SER A 51 3.32 34.76 -16.96
C SER A 51 1.97 34.30 -16.39
N SER A 52 1.85 34.27 -15.07
CA SER A 52 0.62 33.92 -14.35
C SER A 52 -0.36 35.10 -14.32
N ARG A 53 -1.59 34.89 -14.81
CA ARG A 53 -2.73 35.80 -14.58
C ARG A 53 -3.37 35.49 -13.22
N PRO A 54 -3.88 36.50 -12.49
CA PRO A 54 -4.49 36.31 -11.19
C PRO A 54 -5.93 35.75 -11.33
N SER A 55 -6.18 34.61 -10.68
CA SER A 55 -7.50 33.97 -10.61
C SER A 55 -8.40 34.65 -9.57
N LYS A 56 -9.66 34.88 -9.94
CA LYS A 56 -10.71 35.47 -9.10
C LYS A 56 -10.99 34.64 -7.84
N LYS A 57 -11.07 35.32 -6.69
CA LYS A 57 -11.48 34.76 -5.38
C LYS A 57 -12.90 34.22 -5.43
N ILE A 58 -13.06 32.90 -5.29
CA ILE A 58 -14.34 32.24 -5.01
C ILE A 58 -14.55 32.27 -3.48
N ARG A 59 -15.61 32.95 -3.02
CA ARG A 59 -16.05 32.93 -1.61
C ARG A 59 -16.87 31.67 -1.36
N PHE A 60 -16.36 30.79 -0.50
CA PHE A 60 -17.14 29.67 0.05
C PHE A 60 -17.90 30.14 1.29
N SER A 61 -19.22 29.99 1.28
CA SER A 61 -20.09 30.14 2.43
C SER A 61 -19.92 28.97 3.40
N LYS A 62 -19.78 29.27 4.70
CA LYS A 62 -19.67 28.29 5.78
C LYS A 62 -20.98 27.48 5.93
N PRO A 63 -20.94 26.14 6.01
CA PRO A 63 -22.10 25.38 6.45
C PRO A 63 -22.27 25.48 7.97
N LYS A 64 -23.51 25.70 8.42
CA LYS A 64 -23.91 25.60 9.84
C LYS A 64 -23.88 24.13 10.25
N SER A 65 -23.06 23.78 11.25
CA SER A 65 -23.04 22.45 11.86
C SER A 65 -24.02 22.40 13.03
N THR A 66 -25.16 21.72 12.86
CA THR A 66 -25.98 21.22 13.97
C THR A 66 -25.69 19.73 14.13
N SER A 67 -24.80 19.40 15.06
CA SER A 67 -24.48 18.03 15.47
C SER A 67 -25.19 17.78 16.80
N SER A 68 -26.37 17.16 16.74
CA SER A 68 -26.99 16.49 17.89
C SER A 68 -26.69 15.00 17.74
N VAL A 69 -25.76 14.50 18.56
CA VAL A 69 -25.47 13.06 18.66
C VAL A 69 -26.58 12.41 19.50
N PRO A 70 -27.27 11.37 19.02
CA PRO A 70 -28.22 10.64 19.84
C PRO A 70 -27.49 9.74 20.85
N PRO A 71 -28.04 9.52 22.05
CA PRO A 71 -27.44 8.65 23.05
C PRO A 71 -27.47 7.18 22.61
N LEU A 72 -26.36 6.49 22.84
CA LEU A 72 -26.21 5.04 22.66
C LEU A 72 -27.12 4.30 23.66
N PHE A 73 -28.20 3.73 23.15
CA PHE A 73 -29.04 2.76 23.86
C PHE A 73 -28.30 1.41 23.91
N PHE A 74 -27.99 0.94 25.12
CA PHE A 74 -27.57 -0.44 25.34
C PHE A 74 -28.82 -1.31 25.54
N PRO A 75 -28.89 -2.52 24.94
CA PRO A 75 -30.01 -3.42 25.14
C PRO A 75 -30.05 -3.91 26.60
N HIS A 76 -31.24 -3.79 27.18
CA HIS A 76 -31.61 -4.31 28.50
C HIS A 76 -31.33 -5.81 28.55
N ARG A 77 -30.58 -6.26 29.57
CA ARG A 77 -30.45 -7.67 29.91
C ARG A 77 -31.77 -8.15 30.50
N ASP A 78 -32.21 -9.31 30.01
CA ASP A 78 -33.36 -10.06 30.48
C ASP A 78 -33.29 -10.30 32.00
N ASP A 79 -34.44 -10.14 32.64
CA ASP A 79 -34.65 -10.34 34.07
C ASP A 79 -34.36 -11.79 34.49
N PRO A 80 -33.69 -12.01 35.63
CA PRO A 80 -33.53 -13.34 36.19
C PRO A 80 -34.85 -13.83 36.83
N PRO A 81 -35.10 -15.16 36.84
CA PRO A 81 -36.32 -15.73 37.41
C PRO A 81 -36.38 -15.62 38.93
N ASP A 82 -37.61 -15.51 39.44
CA ASP A 82 -37.97 -15.34 40.85
C ASP A 82 -37.32 -16.38 41.78
N PRO A 83 -36.86 -15.97 42.98
CA PRO A 83 -36.27 -16.89 43.94
C PRO A 83 -37.34 -17.74 44.63
N VAL A 84 -37.16 -19.05 44.52
CA VAL A 84 -37.86 -20.08 45.30
C VAL A 84 -37.64 -19.84 46.80
N LEU A 85 -38.73 -19.63 47.52
CA LEU A 85 -38.80 -19.57 48.98
C LEU A 85 -38.35 -20.90 49.59
N CYS A 86 -37.06 -21.00 49.97
CA CYS A 86 -36.58 -22.11 50.79
C CYS A 86 -36.64 -21.70 52.27
N SER A 87 -37.59 -22.32 52.97
CA SER A 87 -37.87 -22.13 54.39
C SER A 87 -36.84 -22.88 55.26
N LYS A 88 -36.22 -22.13 56.18
CA LYS A 88 -35.68 -22.54 57.49
C LYS A 88 -34.45 -23.47 57.51
N CYS A 89 -33.34 -22.93 58.01
CA CYS A 89 -32.61 -23.44 59.18
C CYS A 89 -31.84 -22.27 59.80
N SER A 90 -32.21 -21.87 61.00
CA SER A 90 -31.61 -20.77 61.76
C SER A 90 -30.40 -21.27 62.53
N ASP A 91 -29.23 -21.20 61.89
CA ASP A 91 -27.93 -21.35 62.53
C ASP A 91 -27.53 -20.05 63.24
N PRO A 92 -26.79 -20.11 64.37
CA PRO A 92 -26.36 -18.94 65.12
C PRO A 92 -25.41 -18.07 64.28
N VAL A 93 -25.82 -16.81 64.07
CA VAL A 93 -25.08 -15.80 63.30
C VAL A 93 -23.69 -15.60 63.93
N PRO A 94 -22.58 -15.93 63.22
CA PRO A 94 -21.25 -15.66 63.74
C PRO A 94 -21.04 -14.15 63.90
N PRO A 95 -20.28 -13.70 64.91
CA PRO A 95 -20.08 -12.28 65.20
C PRO A 95 -19.56 -11.57 63.94
N THR A 96 -20.34 -10.60 63.47
CA THR A 96 -20.02 -9.78 62.30
C THR A 96 -18.72 -9.03 62.57
N LYS A 97 -17.67 -9.35 61.80
CA LYS A 97 -16.39 -8.64 61.86
C LYS A 97 -16.66 -7.14 61.67
N PRO A 98 -16.01 -6.26 62.46
CA PRO A 98 -16.18 -4.82 62.32
C PRO A 98 -15.92 -4.42 60.87
N THR A 99 -16.90 -3.77 60.25
CA THR A 99 -16.80 -3.33 58.86
C THR A 99 -15.70 -2.27 58.76
N SER A 100 -14.72 -2.49 57.88
CA SER A 100 -13.67 -1.50 57.65
C SER A 100 -14.31 -0.17 57.23
N LYS A 101 -13.88 0.95 57.85
CA LYS A 101 -14.32 2.29 57.48
C LYS A 101 -14.22 2.48 55.97
N ARG A 102 -15.35 2.77 55.32
CA ARG A 102 -15.41 3.02 53.87
C ARG A 102 -15.02 4.48 53.63
N TYR A 103 -13.91 4.69 52.93
CA TYR A 103 -13.49 6.00 52.48
C TYR A 103 -14.09 6.33 51.11
N SER A 104 -14.51 7.58 50.93
CA SER A 104 -14.89 8.15 49.64
C SER A 104 -13.70 8.21 48.68
N THR A 105 -13.94 8.46 47.40
CA THR A 105 -12.88 8.57 46.40
C THR A 105 -11.96 9.75 46.68
N GLU A 106 -12.51 10.89 47.12
CA GLU A 106 -11.75 12.10 47.46
C GLU A 106 -10.86 11.86 48.68
N GLU A 107 -11.40 11.30 49.77
CA GLU A 107 -10.61 10.95 50.95
C GLU A 107 -9.47 9.98 50.61
N LYS A 108 -9.71 9.00 49.72
CA LYS A 108 -8.66 8.08 49.26
C LYS A 108 -7.57 8.82 48.48
N LEU A 109 -7.94 9.79 47.65
CA LEU A 109 -6.97 10.59 46.89
C LEU A 109 -6.13 11.46 47.83
N ASP A 110 -6.76 12.12 48.80
CA ASP A 110 -6.07 12.96 49.79
C ASP A 110 -5.11 12.12 50.65
N MET A 111 -5.55 10.96 51.13
CA MET A 111 -4.68 10.02 51.86
C MET A 111 -3.47 9.58 51.02
N MET A 112 -3.67 9.32 49.72
CA MET A 112 -2.58 8.93 48.83
C MET A 112 -1.62 10.10 48.55
N LEU A 113 -2.13 11.31 48.39
CA LEU A 113 -1.30 12.51 48.20
C LEU A 113 -0.50 12.85 49.46
N GLN A 114 -1.12 12.77 50.64
CA GLN A 114 -0.43 12.94 51.92
C GLN A 114 0.67 11.89 52.10
N ALA A 115 0.40 10.62 51.80
CA ALA A 115 1.41 9.57 51.89
C ALA A 115 2.62 9.81 50.96
N LEU A 116 2.39 10.41 49.78
CA LEU A 116 3.48 10.83 48.89
C LEU A 116 4.28 11.98 49.50
N GLU A 117 3.62 12.95 50.10
CA GLU A 117 4.25 14.08 50.77
C GLU A 117 5.10 13.62 51.98
N ASP A 118 4.58 12.70 52.78
CA ASP A 118 5.29 12.10 53.93
C ASP A 118 6.56 11.36 53.50
N CYS A 119 6.59 10.84 52.26
CA CYS A 119 7.76 10.23 51.64
C CYS A 119 8.65 11.23 50.88
N HIS A 120 8.35 12.53 50.95
CA HIS A 120 9.00 13.60 50.18
C HIS A 120 9.00 13.36 48.66
N TRP A 121 7.95 12.72 48.14
CA TRP A 121 7.78 12.42 46.72
C TRP A 121 6.72 13.32 46.08
N LYS A 122 7.06 13.89 44.93
CA LYS A 122 6.06 14.49 44.02
C LYS A 122 5.36 13.39 43.23
N LEU A 123 4.12 13.65 42.81
CA LEU A 123 3.36 12.72 41.97
C LEU A 123 4.15 12.30 40.72
N SER A 124 4.82 13.23 40.04
CA SER A 124 5.65 12.92 38.86
C SER A 124 6.82 11.99 39.18
N HIS A 125 7.44 12.13 40.36
CA HIS A 125 8.54 11.28 40.79
C HIS A 125 8.06 9.88 41.13
N PHE A 126 6.94 9.77 41.84
CA PHE A 126 6.28 8.50 42.13
C PHE A 126 5.92 7.75 40.84
N LEU A 127 5.25 8.42 39.90
CA LEU A 127 4.87 7.83 38.61
C LEU A 127 6.09 7.37 37.80
N HIS A 128 7.16 8.16 37.79
CA HIS A 128 8.42 7.75 37.15
C HIS A 128 9.01 6.51 37.82
N ALA A 129 9.16 6.52 39.15
CA ALA A 129 9.79 5.44 39.91
C ALA A 129 9.01 4.10 39.81
N ILE A 130 7.67 4.14 39.81
CA ILE A 130 6.86 2.94 39.67
C ILE A 130 6.86 2.38 38.23
N SER A 131 7.02 3.24 37.22
CA SER A 131 7.10 2.86 35.81
C SER A 131 8.50 2.44 35.35
N ASP A 132 9.55 2.91 36.02
CA ASP A 132 10.93 2.58 35.67
C ASP A 132 11.21 1.07 35.85
N HIS A 133 11.71 0.47 34.78
CA HIS A 133 12.08 -0.94 34.71
C HIS A 133 13.52 -1.13 34.24
N THR A 134 14.25 -0.02 34.03
CA THR A 134 15.57 -0.01 33.42
C THR A 134 16.69 -0.13 34.46
N THR A 135 16.42 0.26 35.72
CA THR A 135 17.37 0.13 36.82
C THR A 135 17.67 -1.35 37.11
N ARG A 136 18.95 -1.73 37.03
CA ARG A 136 19.46 -3.06 37.40
C ARG A 136 19.16 -3.30 38.89
N GLY A 137 18.32 -4.30 39.17
CA GLY A 137 17.86 -4.60 40.53
C GLY A 137 16.47 -5.25 40.57
N GLY A 138 15.71 -5.13 39.46
CA GLY A 138 14.36 -5.66 39.37
C GLY A 138 13.38 -4.86 40.22
N ARG A 139 12.13 -4.76 39.78
CA ARG A 139 11.06 -4.21 40.60
C ARG A 139 10.66 -5.24 41.64
N GLY A 140 10.36 -4.82 42.87
CA GLY A 140 9.78 -5.72 43.87
C GLY A 140 8.54 -6.43 43.33
N ALA A 141 8.35 -7.70 43.68
CA ALA A 141 7.33 -8.57 43.08
C ALA A 141 5.92 -7.93 43.10
N ARG A 142 5.56 -7.29 44.22
CA ARG A 142 4.29 -6.57 44.36
C ARG A 142 4.16 -5.40 43.38
N HIS A 143 5.21 -4.59 43.21
CA HIS A 143 5.20 -3.46 42.27
C HIS A 143 5.07 -3.95 40.82
N ALA A 144 5.82 -5.00 40.46
CA ALA A 144 5.74 -5.61 39.15
C ALA A 144 4.33 -6.17 38.88
N GLN A 145 3.70 -6.83 39.86
CA GLN A 145 2.34 -7.35 39.75
C GLN A 145 1.31 -6.24 39.54
N VAL A 146 1.36 -5.17 40.34
CA VAL A 146 0.43 -4.03 40.24
C VAL A 146 0.60 -3.32 38.90
N MET A 147 1.84 -2.99 38.51
CA MET A 147 2.10 -2.30 37.26
C MET A 147 1.76 -3.17 36.04
N SER A 148 2.02 -4.48 36.11
CA SER A 148 1.63 -5.43 35.06
C SER A 148 0.11 -5.49 34.90
N ALA A 149 -0.63 -5.63 36.00
CA ALA A 149 -2.10 -5.64 35.97
C ALA A 149 -2.67 -4.34 35.38
N PHE A 150 -2.08 -3.19 35.75
CA PHE A 150 -2.45 -1.89 35.21
C PHE A 150 -2.17 -1.77 33.70
N LEU A 151 -0.94 -2.07 33.26
CA LEU A 151 -0.54 -1.94 31.85
C LEU A 151 -1.23 -2.97 30.93
N GLN A 152 -1.71 -4.08 31.48
CA GLN A 152 -2.53 -5.07 30.78
C GLN A 152 -4.03 -4.70 30.76
N GLY A 153 -4.44 -3.60 31.40
CA GLY A 153 -5.84 -3.18 31.44
C GLY A 153 -6.74 -4.08 32.27
N ARG A 154 -6.20 -4.80 33.26
CA ARG A 154 -6.99 -5.64 34.19
C ARG A 154 -7.64 -4.85 35.34
N GLY A 155 -7.32 -3.56 35.45
CA GLY A 155 -7.90 -2.66 36.45
C GLY A 155 -9.26 -2.11 36.01
N THR A 156 -9.90 -1.36 36.91
CA THR A 156 -11.15 -0.63 36.62
C THR A 156 -10.98 0.42 35.53
N TYR A 157 -9.79 1.02 35.45
CA TYR A 157 -9.44 2.02 34.44
C TYR A 157 -8.20 1.54 33.68
N THR A 158 -8.23 1.73 32.37
CA THR A 158 -7.13 1.42 31.47
C THR A 158 -6.12 2.59 31.43
N PRO A 159 -4.84 2.33 31.09
CA PRO A 159 -3.86 3.39 30.94
C PRO A 159 -4.27 4.45 29.89
N ILE A 160 -4.95 4.04 28.83
CA ILE A 160 -5.34 4.96 27.75
C ILE A 160 -6.48 5.91 28.17
N GLU A 161 -7.41 5.46 29.02
CA GLU A 161 -8.46 6.33 29.58
C GLU A 161 -7.86 7.44 30.46
N ILE A 162 -6.84 7.10 31.27
CA ILE A 162 -6.12 8.08 32.09
C ILE A 162 -5.39 9.09 31.21
N ILE A 163 -4.73 8.63 30.14
CA ILE A 163 -4.07 9.50 29.16
C ILE A 163 -5.10 10.42 28.47
N ASP A 164 -6.28 9.90 28.10
CA ASP A 164 -7.35 10.71 27.50
C ASP A 164 -7.86 11.78 28.47
N LEU A 165 -8.07 11.43 29.75
CA LEU A 165 -8.41 12.39 30.81
C LEU A 165 -7.34 13.48 30.96
N TRP A 166 -6.06 13.11 30.96
CA TRP A 166 -4.97 14.09 31.00
C TRP A 166 -4.96 15.01 29.79
N VAL A 167 -5.18 14.48 28.58
CA VAL A 167 -5.22 15.26 27.35
C VAL A 167 -6.42 16.21 27.32
N ARG A 168 -7.58 15.79 27.85
CA ARG A 168 -8.80 16.62 27.87
C ARG A 168 -8.86 17.61 29.04
N SER A 169 -8.13 17.34 30.12
CA SER A 169 -8.15 18.17 31.33
C SER A 169 -7.89 19.65 31.01
N PRO A 170 -8.60 20.59 31.67
CA PRO A 170 -8.28 22.01 31.58
C PRO A 170 -6.86 22.32 32.03
N ASP A 171 -6.28 21.54 32.95
CA ASP A 171 -4.94 21.76 33.51
C ASP A 171 -3.82 21.46 32.51
N SER A 172 -4.11 20.70 31.45
CA SER A 172 -3.16 20.45 30.36
C SER A 172 -3.29 21.45 29.20
N ARG A 173 -4.14 22.48 29.34
CA ARG A 173 -4.30 23.53 28.32
C ARG A 173 -3.09 24.46 28.31
N ILE A 174 -2.66 24.80 27.10
CA ILE A 174 -1.56 25.72 26.88
C ILE A 174 -2.13 26.96 26.20
N ALA A 175 -1.62 28.14 26.59
CA ALA A 175 -2.01 29.39 25.95
C ALA A 175 -1.65 29.37 24.46
N LYS A 176 -2.60 29.80 23.60
CA LYS A 176 -2.55 29.66 22.14
C LYS A 176 -1.37 30.36 21.45
N ASN A 177 -0.71 31.30 22.13
CA ASN A 177 0.37 32.12 21.57
C ASN A 177 1.72 31.83 22.23
N THR A 178 1.92 30.61 22.71
CA THR A 178 3.19 30.18 23.31
C THR A 178 3.93 29.28 22.33
N ASN A 179 5.26 29.31 22.37
CA ASN A 179 6.12 28.41 21.58
C ASN A 179 5.75 26.92 21.80
N HIS A 180 5.17 26.58 22.95
CA HIS A 180 4.71 25.23 23.25
C HIS A 180 3.45 24.80 22.50
N ALA A 181 2.57 25.75 22.12
CA ALA A 181 1.39 25.43 21.32
C ALA A 181 1.77 24.99 19.91
N GLU A 182 2.83 25.59 19.35
CA GLU A 182 3.40 25.22 18.04
C GLU A 182 4.02 23.81 18.03
N LEU A 183 4.35 23.27 19.20
CA LEU A 183 4.87 21.91 19.35
C LEU A 183 3.78 20.83 19.33
N MET A 184 2.49 21.17 19.23
CA MET A 184 1.45 20.15 19.05
C MET A 184 1.64 19.45 17.70
N TYR A 185 1.67 18.11 17.72
CA TYR A 185 1.91 17.28 16.53
C TYR A 185 3.26 17.56 15.82
N SER A 186 4.30 17.95 16.57
CA SER A 186 5.62 18.20 16.01
C SER A 186 6.30 16.90 15.55
N PHE A 187 6.82 16.90 14.30
CA PHE A 187 7.73 15.86 13.80
C PHE A 187 9.20 16.14 14.10
N SER A 188 9.57 17.42 14.22
CA SER A 188 10.99 17.83 14.29
C SER A 188 11.56 17.76 15.71
N THR A 189 10.81 18.20 16.71
CA THR A 189 11.23 18.15 18.12
C THR A 189 10.91 16.79 18.73
N PRO A 190 11.88 16.04 19.26
CA PRO A 190 11.62 14.75 19.91
C PRO A 190 10.60 14.90 21.04
N TYR A 191 9.57 14.05 21.07
CA TYR A 191 8.47 14.18 22.03
C TYR A 191 8.92 14.17 23.50
N LYS A 192 10.04 13.49 23.81
CA LYS A 192 10.64 13.43 25.16
C LYS A 192 11.23 14.76 25.63
N ALA A 193 11.58 15.66 24.71
CA ALA A 193 12.12 16.98 25.01
C ALA A 193 11.02 18.03 25.29
N ILE A 194 9.76 17.68 24.99
CA ILE A 194 8.62 18.58 25.14
C ILE A 194 8.07 18.44 26.56
N ARG A 195 8.20 19.50 27.37
CA ARG A 195 7.77 19.47 28.78
C ARG A 195 6.24 19.47 28.95
N PRO A 196 5.46 20.29 28.23
CA PRO A 196 4.02 20.30 28.41
C PRO A 196 3.38 19.01 27.88
N LEU A 197 2.54 18.40 28.72
CA LEU A 197 2.02 17.05 28.49
C LEU A 197 1.27 16.90 27.16
N ARG A 198 0.37 17.83 26.82
CA ARG A 198 -0.49 17.72 25.63
C ARG A 198 0.31 17.79 24.31
N PRO A 199 1.21 18.77 24.09
CA PRO A 199 2.15 18.76 22.96
C PRO A 199 3.06 17.53 22.95
N ALA A 200 3.53 17.05 24.10
CA ALA A 200 4.36 15.86 24.17
C ALA A 200 3.62 14.60 23.70
N ILE A 201 2.40 14.36 24.19
CA ILE A 201 1.58 13.20 23.80
C ILE A 201 1.19 13.25 22.32
N THR A 202 0.76 14.42 21.83
CA THR A 202 0.38 14.58 20.42
C THR A 202 1.57 14.40 19.48
N SER A 203 2.74 14.92 19.84
CA SER A 203 4.00 14.70 19.11
C SER A 203 4.45 13.24 19.15
N LEU A 204 4.31 12.57 20.30
CA LEU A 204 4.56 11.13 20.43
C LEU A 204 3.72 10.34 19.42
N ALA A 205 2.42 10.63 19.35
CA ALA A 205 1.51 9.91 18.46
C ALA A 205 1.91 10.04 16.98
N VAL A 206 2.26 11.26 16.52
CA VAL A 206 2.65 11.47 15.11
C VAL A 206 4.02 10.89 14.79
N GLN A 207 4.99 10.99 15.70
CA GLN A 207 6.33 10.42 15.51
C GLN A 207 6.28 8.88 15.49
N MET A 208 5.46 8.26 16.35
CA MET A 208 5.24 6.80 16.28
C MET A 208 4.55 6.38 14.98
N THR A 209 3.58 7.17 14.52
CA THR A 209 2.88 6.94 13.25
C THR A 209 3.86 7.05 12.07
N GLU A 210 4.73 8.05 12.06
CA GLU A 210 5.78 8.21 11.04
C GLU A 210 6.70 6.99 10.98
N VAL A 211 7.20 6.50 12.13
CA VAL A 211 8.04 5.30 12.19
C VAL A 211 7.30 4.08 11.62
N LYS A 212 6.02 3.93 11.94
CA LYS A 212 5.17 2.85 11.44
C LYS A 212 4.97 2.96 9.92
N LEU A 213 4.64 4.14 9.40
CA LEU A 213 4.47 4.40 7.97
C LEU A 213 5.76 4.12 7.19
N ALA A 214 6.91 4.55 7.71
CA ALA A 214 8.21 4.28 7.11
C ALA A 214 8.53 2.77 7.07
N SER A 215 8.12 2.02 8.11
CA SER A 215 8.25 0.56 8.16
C SER A 215 7.34 -0.12 7.13
N GLU A 216 6.08 0.29 7.03
CA GLU A 216 5.12 -0.21 6.04
C GLU A 216 5.61 0.03 4.61
N ALA A 217 6.06 1.26 4.29
CA ALA A 217 6.64 1.58 2.99
C ALA A 217 7.89 0.75 2.67
N LYS A 218 8.76 0.49 3.65
CA LYS A 218 9.91 -0.42 3.48
C LYS A 218 9.49 -1.85 3.17
N LYS A 219 8.42 -2.35 3.79
CA LYS A 219 7.90 -3.70 3.56
C LYS A 219 7.24 -3.82 2.19
N ALA A 220 6.45 -2.83 1.80
CA ALA A 220 5.71 -2.83 0.54
C ALA A 220 6.62 -2.87 -0.70
N VAL A 221 7.82 -2.28 -0.63
CA VAL A 221 8.75 -2.24 -1.76
C VAL A 221 9.72 -3.42 -1.82
N LYS A 222 9.54 -4.45 -0.99
CA LYS A 222 10.34 -5.66 -1.09
C LYS A 222 9.84 -6.57 -2.22
N PRO A 223 10.71 -7.38 -2.86
CA PRO A 223 10.29 -8.29 -3.94
C PRO A 223 9.17 -9.26 -3.54
N ASP A 224 9.22 -9.76 -2.30
CA ASP A 224 8.22 -10.69 -1.73
C ASP A 224 6.83 -10.08 -1.52
N ALA A 225 6.68 -8.76 -1.61
CA ALA A 225 5.41 -8.08 -1.45
C ALA A 225 4.50 -8.12 -2.70
N GLY A 226 4.99 -8.64 -3.83
CA GLY A 226 4.20 -8.82 -5.05
C GLY A 226 3.95 -7.55 -5.88
N LEU A 227 4.51 -6.39 -5.47
CA LEU A 227 4.38 -5.13 -6.24
C LEU A 227 5.48 -4.95 -7.30
N HIS A 228 6.41 -5.90 -7.36
CA HIS A 228 7.58 -5.86 -8.24
C HIS A 228 7.24 -6.31 -9.65
N ALA A 229 7.70 -5.54 -10.65
CA ALA A 229 7.56 -5.89 -12.05
C ALA A 229 8.89 -5.66 -12.78
N THR A 230 9.63 -6.73 -13.04
CA THR A 230 10.92 -6.65 -13.73
C THR A 230 10.81 -7.12 -15.18
N LEU A 231 11.59 -6.48 -16.05
CA LEU A 231 11.72 -6.89 -17.47
C LEU A 231 13.03 -7.65 -17.70
N ARG A 232 13.77 -7.93 -16.63
CA ARG A 232 15.08 -8.60 -16.72
C ARG A 232 14.88 -10.09 -16.90
N VAL A 233 15.61 -10.68 -17.85
CA VAL A 233 15.58 -12.12 -18.15
C VAL A 233 15.90 -12.99 -16.92
N LYS A 234 16.68 -12.49 -15.96
CA LYS A 234 17.05 -13.20 -14.72
C LYS A 234 16.40 -12.63 -13.46
N GLY A 235 15.39 -11.77 -13.58
CA GLY A 235 14.69 -11.23 -12.41
C GLY A 235 13.67 -12.22 -11.85
N ALA A 236 13.48 -12.21 -10.53
CA ALA A 236 12.58 -13.13 -9.83
C ALA A 236 11.09 -12.88 -10.16
N HIS A 237 10.71 -11.62 -10.42
CA HIS A 237 9.33 -11.20 -10.67
C HIS A 237 9.19 -10.64 -12.07
N LYS A 238 9.32 -11.51 -13.08
CA LYS A 238 9.12 -11.13 -14.48
C LYS A 238 7.68 -10.67 -14.65
N ALA A 239 7.50 -9.49 -15.22
CA ALA A 239 6.18 -9.04 -15.62
C ALA A 239 5.69 -9.92 -16.77
N ASP A 240 4.56 -10.58 -16.57
CA ASP A 240 3.82 -11.28 -17.61
C ASP A 240 2.59 -10.47 -18.05
N LEU A 241 2.05 -10.80 -19.22
CA LEU A 241 0.83 -10.18 -19.72
C LEU A 241 -0.36 -10.48 -18.78
N LEU A 242 -0.36 -11.68 -18.17
CA LEU A 242 -1.37 -12.09 -17.20
C LEU A 242 -1.35 -11.24 -15.92
N ASP A 243 -0.19 -10.69 -15.54
CA ASP A 243 -0.07 -9.82 -14.37
C ASP A 243 -0.66 -8.42 -14.63
N ILE A 244 -0.96 -8.09 -15.90
CA ILE A 244 -1.41 -6.77 -16.36
C ILE A 244 -2.77 -6.91 -17.04
N GLY A 245 -3.82 -6.97 -16.22
CA GLY A 245 -5.20 -7.13 -16.66
C GLY A 245 -6.21 -6.35 -15.82
N SER A 246 -7.48 -6.70 -15.97
CA SER A 246 -8.59 -6.07 -15.25
C SER A 246 -8.58 -6.38 -13.74
N SER A 247 -7.99 -7.50 -13.31
CA SER A 247 -7.90 -7.90 -11.90
C SER A 247 -6.73 -7.25 -11.16
N THR A 248 -5.67 -6.86 -11.87
CA THR A 248 -4.42 -6.31 -11.31
C THR A 248 -4.68 -5.19 -10.31
N PHE A 249 -5.66 -4.33 -10.58
CA PHE A 249 -5.98 -3.23 -9.68
C PHE A 249 -6.51 -3.70 -8.32
N ALA A 250 -7.42 -4.68 -8.31
CA ALA A 250 -8.00 -5.25 -7.10
C ALA A 250 -6.95 -6.04 -6.31
N GLU A 251 -6.12 -6.82 -7.00
CA GLU A 251 -5.03 -7.59 -6.40
C GLU A 251 -3.99 -6.69 -5.71
N ILE A 252 -3.56 -5.62 -6.38
CA ILE A 252 -2.66 -4.62 -5.79
C ILE A 252 -3.32 -3.95 -4.58
N GLY A 253 -4.62 -3.66 -4.65
CA GLY A 253 -5.39 -3.12 -3.54
C GLY A 253 -5.36 -4.00 -2.30
N ALA A 254 -5.65 -5.30 -2.48
CA ALA A 254 -5.60 -6.28 -1.41
C ALA A 254 -4.20 -6.40 -0.80
N LEU A 255 -3.15 -6.46 -1.64
CA LEU A 255 -1.76 -6.49 -1.19
C LEU A 255 -1.40 -5.24 -0.39
N GLN A 256 -1.77 -4.05 -0.87
CA GLN A 256 -1.47 -2.78 -0.19
C GLN A 256 -2.19 -2.67 1.15
N LEU A 257 -3.44 -3.11 1.25
CA LEU A 257 -4.17 -3.12 2.51
C LEU A 257 -3.49 -4.05 3.53
N GLN A 258 -2.95 -5.18 3.08
CA GLN A 258 -2.21 -6.12 3.92
C GLN A 258 -0.86 -5.55 4.39
N VAL A 259 -0.07 -4.95 3.49
CA VAL A 259 1.30 -4.51 3.80
C VAL A 259 1.40 -3.08 4.35
N GLN A 260 0.41 -2.22 4.08
CA GLN A 260 0.38 -0.79 4.45
C GLN A 260 -0.97 -0.35 5.05
N PRO A 261 -1.48 -1.04 6.09
CA PRO A 261 -2.82 -0.76 6.63
C PRO A 261 -2.93 0.65 7.24
N VAL A 262 -1.89 1.15 7.91
CA VAL A 262 -1.94 2.49 8.53
C VAL A 262 -1.91 3.57 7.45
N ALA A 263 -1.03 3.44 6.45
CA ALA A 263 -0.96 4.38 5.33
C ALA A 263 -2.28 4.42 4.54
N SER A 264 -2.84 3.24 4.23
CA SER A 264 -4.12 3.12 3.52
C SER A 264 -5.27 3.79 4.29
N ARG A 265 -5.37 3.57 5.61
CA ARG A 265 -6.40 4.20 6.44
C ARG A 265 -6.26 5.72 6.48
N LEU A 266 -5.05 6.26 6.62
CA LEU A 266 -4.81 7.70 6.65
C LEU A 266 -5.14 8.35 5.30
N LEU A 267 -4.70 7.77 4.19
CA LEU A 267 -5.02 8.26 2.85
C LEU A 267 -6.52 8.17 2.54
N SER A 268 -7.18 7.09 2.97
CA SER A 268 -8.63 6.95 2.86
C SER A 268 -9.37 8.04 3.64
N THR A 269 -8.88 8.37 4.84
CA THR A 269 -9.42 9.47 5.64
C THR A 269 -9.26 10.82 4.92
N ILE A 270 -8.08 11.09 4.35
CA ILE A 270 -7.81 12.32 3.57
C ILE A 270 -8.70 12.39 2.32
N ALA A 271 -8.90 11.26 1.64
CA ALA A 271 -9.78 11.16 0.48
C ALA A 271 -11.27 11.28 0.85
N GLY A 272 -11.62 11.29 2.14
CA GLY A 272 -12.99 11.41 2.66
C GLY A 272 -13.77 10.11 2.63
N GLY A 273 -13.11 8.97 2.86
CA GLY A 273 -13.70 7.64 2.96
C GLY A 273 -14.27 7.28 4.33
N THR A 274 -14.38 8.22 5.27
CA THR A 274 -15.00 7.98 6.59
C THR A 274 -16.52 7.92 6.54
N THR A 275 -17.13 8.16 5.37
CA THR A 275 -18.57 8.10 5.17
C THR A 275 -18.94 6.79 4.48
N ASP A 276 -20.03 6.14 4.91
CA ASP A 276 -20.56 4.90 4.31
C ASP A 276 -21.05 5.07 2.85
N ILE A 277 -20.95 6.29 2.30
CA ILE A 277 -21.36 6.61 0.94
C ILE A 277 -20.29 6.15 -0.05
N VAL A 278 -20.60 5.10 -0.81
CA VAL A 278 -19.76 4.64 -1.92
C VAL A 278 -19.79 5.66 -3.07
N ARG A 279 -18.63 6.25 -3.38
CA ARG A 279 -18.49 7.22 -4.46
C ARG A 279 -18.44 6.53 -5.82
N LYS A 280 -19.41 6.83 -6.69
CA LYS A 280 -19.41 6.38 -8.09
C LYS A 280 -18.29 6.99 -8.93
N ARG A 281 -18.02 8.29 -8.75
CA ARG A 281 -16.92 9.01 -9.42
C ARG A 281 -15.70 9.04 -8.51
N ARG A 282 -14.56 8.55 -9.01
CA ARG A 282 -13.29 8.46 -8.27
C ARG A 282 -13.47 7.72 -6.93
N PRO A 283 -13.72 6.40 -6.97
CA PRO A 283 -13.79 5.60 -5.75
C PRO A 283 -12.57 5.85 -4.86
N VAL A 284 -12.80 5.99 -3.55
CA VAL A 284 -11.73 6.31 -2.58
C VAL A 284 -10.62 5.27 -2.64
N GLU A 285 -11.01 4.00 -2.69
CA GLU A 285 -10.10 2.87 -2.84
C GLU A 285 -9.19 3.02 -4.07
N THR A 286 -9.75 3.34 -5.24
CA THR A 286 -8.98 3.55 -6.46
C THR A 286 -7.96 4.69 -6.31
N VAL A 287 -8.35 5.79 -5.69
CA VAL A 287 -7.45 6.94 -5.47
C VAL A 287 -6.32 6.57 -4.51
N VAL A 288 -6.63 5.87 -3.41
CA VAL A 288 -5.66 5.45 -2.40
C VAL A 288 -4.66 4.44 -2.97
N ILE A 289 -5.13 3.45 -3.72
CA ILE A 289 -4.27 2.46 -4.37
C ILE A 289 -3.30 3.12 -5.35
N ASN A 290 -3.78 4.04 -6.18
CA ASN A 290 -2.92 4.77 -7.10
C ASN A 290 -1.87 5.63 -6.35
N ALA A 291 -2.27 6.32 -5.29
CA ALA A 291 -1.37 7.14 -4.48
C ALA A 291 -0.28 6.30 -3.79
N LEU A 292 -0.66 5.19 -3.14
CA LEU A 292 0.29 4.28 -2.50
C LEU A 292 1.25 3.66 -3.52
N SER A 293 0.75 3.26 -4.68
CA SER A 293 1.60 2.68 -5.74
C SER A 293 2.64 3.68 -6.25
N THR A 294 2.25 4.95 -6.43
CA THR A 294 3.14 6.05 -6.83
C THR A 294 4.22 6.29 -5.78
N LEU A 295 3.85 6.30 -4.49
CA LEU A 295 4.80 6.46 -3.37
C LEU A 295 5.78 5.27 -3.28
N ASN A 296 5.28 4.05 -3.44
CA ASN A 296 6.09 2.83 -3.41
C ASN A 296 7.08 2.80 -4.59
N PHE A 297 6.65 3.19 -5.80
CA PHE A 297 7.51 3.29 -6.96
C PHE A 297 8.59 4.36 -6.83
N THR A 298 8.24 5.51 -6.28
CA THR A 298 9.22 6.58 -6.00
C THR A 298 10.30 6.09 -5.04
N ARG A 299 9.96 5.21 -4.10
CA ARG A 299 10.90 4.60 -3.15
C ARG A 299 11.74 3.49 -3.79
N ASN A 300 11.16 2.70 -4.69
CA ASN A 300 11.85 1.62 -5.40
C ASN A 300 11.32 1.50 -6.84
N ASN A 301 12.19 1.73 -7.81
CA ASN A 301 11.89 1.68 -9.23
C ASN A 301 11.48 0.27 -9.73
N GLU A 302 11.70 -0.79 -8.95
CA GLU A 302 11.22 -2.14 -9.27
C GLU A 302 9.78 -2.39 -8.78
N ALA A 303 9.31 -1.65 -7.76
CA ALA A 303 7.94 -1.72 -7.23
C ALA A 303 6.95 -0.94 -8.14
N ARG A 304 6.88 -1.36 -9.40
CA ARG A 304 6.32 -0.60 -10.50
C ARG A 304 5.16 -1.26 -11.23
N LEU A 305 4.53 -2.30 -10.69
CA LEU A 305 3.46 -3.02 -11.39
C LEU A 305 2.32 -2.09 -11.86
N LEU A 306 1.69 -1.33 -10.95
CA LEU A 306 0.65 -0.36 -11.32
C LEU A 306 1.19 0.82 -12.17
N PRO A 307 2.33 1.46 -11.82
CA PRO A 307 2.94 2.48 -12.68
C PRO A 307 3.20 1.99 -14.11
N LEU A 308 3.67 0.75 -14.28
CA LEU A 308 3.93 0.14 -15.58
C LEU A 308 2.62 -0.04 -16.35
N MET A 309 1.57 -0.56 -15.72
CA MET A 309 0.23 -0.67 -16.32
C MET A 309 -0.27 0.70 -16.83
N LYS A 310 -0.12 1.76 -16.02
CA LYS A 310 -0.47 3.13 -16.42
C LYS A 310 0.37 3.63 -17.60
N GLY A 311 1.67 3.33 -17.59
CA GLY A 311 2.57 3.66 -18.71
C GLY A 311 2.20 2.94 -20.00
N LEU A 312 1.86 1.66 -19.94
CA LEU A 312 1.37 0.87 -21.07
C LEU A 312 0.07 1.43 -21.63
N LEU A 313 -0.87 1.83 -20.76
CA LEU A 313 -2.11 2.48 -21.18
C LEU A 313 -1.84 3.77 -21.96
N TYR A 314 -0.93 4.62 -21.47
CA TYR A 314 -0.55 5.86 -22.15
C TYR A 314 0.10 5.59 -23.50
N PHE A 315 0.98 4.59 -23.55
CA PHE A 315 1.64 4.16 -24.77
C PHE A 315 0.63 3.65 -25.80
N ALA A 316 -0.34 2.82 -25.40
CA ALA A 316 -1.39 2.30 -26.26
C ALA A 316 -2.27 3.41 -26.87
N HIS A 317 -2.51 4.49 -26.11
CA HIS A 317 -3.27 5.65 -26.57
C HIS A 317 -2.42 6.69 -27.32
N SER A 318 -1.18 6.36 -27.68
CA SER A 318 -0.25 7.27 -28.37
C SER A 318 -0.11 8.62 -27.64
N ALA A 319 -0.09 8.59 -26.31
CA ALA A 319 0.07 9.81 -25.52
C ALA A 319 1.38 10.53 -25.90
N PRO A 320 1.37 11.87 -26.03
CA PRO A 320 2.59 12.64 -26.30
C PRO A 320 3.74 12.28 -25.37
N VAL A 321 4.94 12.14 -25.93
CA VAL A 321 6.15 11.77 -25.17
C VAL A 321 6.38 12.74 -24.00
N ASP A 322 6.11 14.03 -24.17
CA ASP A 322 6.23 15.03 -23.11
C ASP A 322 5.34 14.73 -21.90
N LEU A 323 4.12 14.20 -22.11
CA LEU A 323 3.24 13.80 -21.03
C LEU A 323 3.78 12.56 -20.31
N ILE A 324 4.33 11.59 -21.05
CA ILE A 324 4.96 10.41 -20.45
C ILE A 324 6.20 10.81 -19.65
N SER A 325 7.04 11.69 -20.20
CA SER A 325 8.21 12.25 -19.52
C SER A 325 7.84 13.02 -18.27
N TYR A 326 6.79 13.85 -18.31
CA TYR A 326 6.28 14.56 -17.13
C TYR A 326 5.82 13.58 -16.04
N ASN A 327 4.93 12.65 -16.38
CA ASN A 327 4.39 11.68 -15.43
C ASN A 327 5.47 10.72 -14.91
N SER A 328 6.50 10.44 -15.70
CA SER A 328 7.63 9.64 -15.20
C SER A 328 8.41 10.37 -14.11
N ARG A 329 8.60 11.69 -14.24
CA ARG A 329 9.28 12.51 -13.22
C ARG A 329 8.48 12.65 -11.93
N THR A 330 7.15 12.61 -11.99
CA THR A 330 6.30 12.63 -10.79
C THR A 330 6.16 11.26 -10.12
N GLY A 331 6.74 10.21 -10.70
CA GLY A 331 6.62 8.83 -10.20
C GLY A 331 5.29 8.15 -10.57
N ASP A 332 4.51 8.72 -11.47
CA ASP A 332 3.22 8.16 -11.87
C ASP A 332 3.36 6.95 -12.79
N MET A 333 4.47 6.88 -13.55
CA MET A 333 4.77 5.79 -14.48
C MET A 333 6.29 5.66 -14.73
N PRO A 334 6.77 4.54 -15.31
CA PRO A 334 8.15 4.42 -15.76
C PRO A 334 8.47 5.35 -16.94
N ALA A 335 9.76 5.53 -17.21
CA ALA A 335 10.21 6.30 -18.39
C ALA A 335 9.76 5.63 -19.70
N TYR A 336 9.61 6.43 -20.76
CA TYR A 336 9.19 5.95 -22.08
C TYR A 336 10.04 4.77 -22.59
N THR A 337 11.37 4.84 -22.42
CA THR A 337 12.30 3.76 -22.82
C THR A 337 12.01 2.45 -22.09
N THR A 338 11.60 2.52 -20.82
CA THR A 338 11.21 1.36 -20.02
C THR A 338 9.87 0.80 -20.48
N ILE A 339 8.89 1.66 -20.74
CA ILE A 339 7.57 1.26 -21.27
C ILE A 339 7.75 0.57 -22.62
N TYR A 340 8.52 1.15 -23.54
CA TYR A 340 8.80 0.56 -24.85
C TYR A 340 9.49 -0.81 -24.74
N LYS A 341 10.49 -0.94 -23.87
CA LYS A 341 11.13 -2.24 -23.58
C LYS A 341 10.13 -3.25 -23.01
N ALA A 342 9.17 -2.81 -22.19
CA ALA A 342 8.11 -3.65 -21.66
C ALA A 342 7.21 -4.18 -22.77
N VAL A 343 6.70 -3.29 -23.63
CA VAL A 343 5.87 -3.67 -24.79
C VAL A 343 6.60 -4.67 -25.69
N LYS A 344 7.89 -4.42 -25.99
CA LYS A 344 8.69 -5.35 -26.79
C LYS A 344 8.87 -6.71 -26.10
N HIS A 345 9.00 -6.73 -24.78
CA HIS A 345 9.11 -7.99 -24.02
C HIS A 345 7.80 -8.76 -24.02
N LEU A 346 6.69 -8.09 -23.68
CA LEU A 346 5.34 -8.66 -23.67
C LEU A 346 4.96 -9.17 -25.06
N GLY A 347 5.26 -8.42 -26.12
CA GLY A 347 5.00 -8.87 -27.50
C GLY A 347 5.81 -10.10 -27.90
N LYS A 348 7.02 -10.30 -27.36
CA LYS A 348 7.77 -11.54 -27.56
C LYS A 348 7.17 -12.72 -26.79
N GLN A 349 6.70 -12.49 -25.56
CA GLN A 349 6.00 -13.53 -24.79
C GLN A 349 4.73 -13.96 -25.50
N GLU A 350 3.92 -12.99 -25.93
CA GLU A 350 2.69 -13.24 -26.68
C GLU A 350 2.98 -13.96 -27.99
N SER A 351 3.94 -13.48 -28.79
CA SER A 351 4.33 -14.16 -30.03
C SER A 351 4.79 -15.61 -29.80
N ALA A 352 5.53 -15.89 -28.73
CA ALA A 352 5.92 -17.24 -28.39
C ALA A 352 4.72 -18.11 -27.97
N ALA A 353 3.78 -17.54 -27.20
CA ALA A 353 2.54 -18.21 -26.81
C ALA A 353 1.64 -18.51 -28.02
N THR A 354 1.42 -17.52 -28.90
CA THR A 354 0.67 -17.69 -30.15
C THR A 354 1.33 -18.71 -31.07
N LEU A 355 2.67 -18.71 -31.20
CA LEU A 355 3.38 -19.70 -32.01
C LEU A 355 3.23 -21.12 -31.44
N ALA A 356 3.35 -21.27 -30.12
CA ALA A 356 3.13 -22.55 -29.46
C ALA A 356 1.68 -23.04 -29.67
N ARG A 357 0.71 -22.13 -29.58
CA ARG A 357 -0.70 -22.40 -29.81
C ARG A 357 -0.99 -22.79 -31.26
N GLY A 358 -0.43 -22.09 -32.22
CA GLY A 358 -0.59 -22.38 -33.65
C GLY A 358 0.11 -23.66 -34.12
N ARG A 359 1.04 -24.22 -33.32
CA ARG A 359 1.67 -25.53 -33.57
C ARG A 359 0.88 -26.70 -33.00
N ASP A 360 -0.14 -26.44 -32.18
CA ASP A 360 -0.98 -27.51 -31.62
C ASP A 360 -1.97 -27.99 -32.70
N PRO A 361 -1.86 -29.25 -33.17
CA PRO A 361 -2.74 -29.77 -34.23
C PRO A 361 -4.21 -29.87 -33.79
N LYS A 362 -4.50 -29.75 -32.49
CA LYS A 362 -5.88 -29.74 -31.96
C LYS A 362 -6.51 -28.36 -32.01
N VAL A 363 -5.72 -27.32 -32.23
CA VAL A 363 -6.20 -25.94 -32.25
C VAL A 363 -6.42 -25.51 -33.68
N VAL A 364 -7.66 -25.13 -33.98
CA VAL A 364 -8.00 -24.49 -35.24
C VAL A 364 -7.97 -22.99 -35.03
N GLY A 365 -7.29 -22.26 -35.92
CA GLY A 365 -7.32 -20.81 -35.88
C GLY A 365 -7.24 -20.16 -37.25
N VAL A 366 -7.61 -18.87 -37.28
CA VAL A 366 -7.55 -18.00 -38.44
C VAL A 366 -6.54 -16.92 -38.17
N ILE A 367 -5.62 -16.71 -39.12
CA ILE A 367 -4.73 -15.55 -39.09
C ILE A 367 -5.24 -14.52 -40.08
N GLN A 368 -5.60 -13.35 -39.56
CA GLN A 368 -5.92 -12.19 -40.37
C GLN A 368 -4.70 -11.29 -40.45
N PHE A 369 -4.14 -11.13 -41.65
CA PHE A 369 -3.10 -10.15 -41.91
C PHE A 369 -3.70 -8.83 -42.38
N ASP A 370 -3.18 -7.73 -41.88
CA ASP A 370 -3.45 -6.38 -42.34
C ASP A 370 -2.14 -5.69 -42.72
N ASN A 371 -2.18 -4.91 -43.79
CA ASN A 371 -1.06 -4.11 -44.24
C ASN A 371 -1.03 -2.82 -43.42
N VAL A 372 -0.13 -2.77 -42.44
CA VAL A 372 0.02 -1.59 -41.59
C VAL A 372 0.95 -0.61 -42.28
N GLN A 373 0.37 0.41 -42.87
CA GLN A 373 1.11 1.51 -43.48
C GLN A 373 1.01 2.75 -42.59
N ASN A 374 2.12 3.16 -41.99
CA ASN A 374 2.20 4.39 -41.22
C ASN A 374 3.07 5.42 -41.97
N TYR A 375 2.41 6.43 -42.53
CA TYR A 375 3.09 7.53 -43.20
C TYR A 375 3.50 8.60 -42.18
N THR A 376 4.79 8.60 -41.84
CA THR A 376 5.36 9.59 -40.93
C THR A 376 5.73 10.83 -41.73
N LYS A 377 4.82 11.82 -41.75
CA LYS A 377 5.09 13.16 -42.30
C LYS A 377 6.11 13.89 -41.43
N GLN A 378 7.08 14.53 -42.07
CA GLN A 378 7.94 15.51 -41.41
C GLN A 378 7.06 16.68 -40.94
N ARG A 379 6.86 16.80 -39.62
CA ARG A 379 6.09 17.90 -39.01
C ARG A 379 6.97 19.00 -38.44
N ASP A 380 8.21 18.67 -38.08
CA ASP A 380 9.19 19.59 -37.52
C ASP A 380 10.53 19.35 -38.21
N HIS A 381 11.22 20.42 -38.63
CA HIS A 381 12.55 20.36 -39.24
C HIS A 381 13.61 19.72 -38.33
N ARG A 382 13.35 19.63 -37.02
CA ARG A 382 14.24 18.99 -36.05
C ARG A 382 14.03 17.49 -35.89
N VAL A 383 12.90 16.94 -36.35
CA VAL A 383 12.53 15.53 -36.18
C VAL A 383 12.33 14.90 -37.55
N GLY A 384 13.44 14.41 -38.11
CA GLY A 384 13.50 13.79 -39.43
C GLY A 384 13.67 14.80 -40.58
N ARG A 385 14.34 14.37 -41.66
CA ARG A 385 14.59 15.19 -42.86
C ARG A 385 13.73 14.80 -44.06
N VAL A 386 13.07 13.64 -44.00
CA VAL A 386 12.37 13.03 -45.13
C VAL A 386 11.09 12.38 -44.61
N ASN A 387 10.00 12.52 -45.35
CA ASN A 387 8.79 11.74 -45.10
C ASN A 387 9.12 10.25 -45.27
N HIS A 388 8.70 9.43 -44.31
CA HIS A 388 8.97 7.99 -44.38
C HIS A 388 7.66 7.21 -44.26
N MET A 389 7.46 6.26 -45.17
CA MET A 389 6.36 5.31 -45.12
C MET A 389 6.85 4.05 -44.45
N ASN A 390 6.47 3.85 -43.19
CA ASN A 390 6.69 2.59 -42.50
C ASN A 390 5.65 1.59 -43.00
N ILE A 391 6.06 0.65 -43.85
CA ILE A 391 5.23 -0.47 -44.28
C ILE A 391 5.55 -1.65 -43.34
N GLY A 392 4.51 -2.26 -42.81
CA GLY A 392 4.60 -3.47 -42.02
C GLY A 392 3.37 -4.35 -42.21
N MET A 393 3.40 -5.53 -41.61
CA MET A 393 2.27 -6.44 -41.58
C MET A 393 1.87 -6.64 -40.12
N ALA A 394 0.59 -6.47 -39.80
CA ALA A 394 0.02 -6.91 -38.53
C ALA A 394 -0.76 -8.19 -38.77
N GLY A 395 -0.55 -9.20 -37.94
CA GLY A 395 -1.34 -10.43 -37.94
C GLY A 395 -2.15 -10.51 -36.65
N THR A 396 -3.43 -10.85 -36.75
CA THR A 396 -4.24 -11.25 -35.61
C THR A 396 -4.60 -12.72 -35.74
N PHE A 397 -4.26 -13.52 -34.74
CA PHE A 397 -4.67 -14.92 -34.65
C PHE A 397 -5.96 -15.01 -33.83
N TYR A 398 -6.97 -15.67 -34.38
CA TYR A 398 -8.21 -15.99 -33.69
C TYR A 398 -8.31 -17.51 -33.62
N GLU A 399 -8.51 -18.05 -32.42
CA GLU A 399 -8.85 -19.45 -32.24
C GLU A 399 -10.34 -19.65 -32.55
N LEU A 400 -10.67 -20.71 -33.30
CA LEU A 400 -12.05 -21.09 -33.59
C LEU A 400 -12.45 -22.22 -32.64
N GLU A 401 -13.38 -21.91 -31.74
CA GLU A 401 -13.96 -22.90 -30.84
C GLU A 401 -14.89 -23.86 -31.60
N ASP A 402 -14.95 -25.12 -31.17
CA ASP A 402 -15.85 -26.17 -31.67
C ASP A 402 -15.74 -26.52 -33.17
N VAL A 403 -14.63 -26.18 -33.81
CA VAL A 403 -14.37 -26.58 -35.20
C VAL A 403 -13.70 -27.95 -35.24
N ASN A 404 -14.31 -28.89 -35.98
CA ASN A 404 -13.66 -30.17 -36.26
C ASN A 404 -12.42 -29.94 -37.14
N VAL A 405 -11.24 -30.27 -36.62
CA VAL A 405 -9.95 -30.18 -37.32
C VAL A 405 -9.98 -30.91 -38.66
N GLU A 406 -10.66 -32.06 -38.73
CA GLU A 406 -10.77 -32.87 -39.96
C GLU A 406 -11.50 -32.12 -41.08
N ALA A 407 -12.41 -31.19 -40.75
CA ALA A 407 -13.09 -30.37 -41.75
C ALA A 407 -12.14 -29.40 -42.47
N LEU A 408 -10.95 -29.16 -41.92
CA LEU A 408 -9.92 -28.32 -42.50
C LEU A 408 -8.79 -29.10 -43.17
N SER A 409 -8.84 -30.44 -43.15
CA SER A 409 -7.87 -31.29 -43.83
C SER A 409 -7.78 -30.95 -45.32
N LEU A 410 -6.56 -30.63 -45.78
CA LEU A 410 -6.30 -30.34 -47.19
C LEU A 410 -6.58 -31.58 -48.04
N GLU A 411 -6.22 -32.77 -47.57
CA GLU A 411 -6.44 -34.04 -48.27
C GLU A 411 -7.93 -34.32 -48.44
N SER A 412 -8.72 -34.17 -47.37
CA SER A 412 -10.18 -34.36 -47.44
C SER A 412 -10.83 -33.35 -48.39
N LYS A 413 -10.35 -32.10 -48.41
CA LYS A 413 -10.81 -31.09 -49.38
C LYS A 413 -10.40 -31.44 -50.81
N GLN A 414 -9.17 -31.88 -51.05
CA GLN A 414 -8.67 -32.29 -52.36
C GLN A 414 -9.44 -33.50 -52.90
N GLU A 415 -9.75 -34.49 -52.07
CA GLU A 415 -10.58 -35.63 -52.44
C GLU A 415 -12.00 -35.22 -52.83
N LEU A 416 -12.62 -34.30 -52.08
CA LEU A 416 -13.96 -33.80 -52.38
C LEU A 416 -13.99 -33.02 -53.70
N VAL A 417 -12.95 -32.21 -53.97
CA VAL A 417 -12.77 -31.52 -55.26
C VAL A 417 -12.59 -32.53 -56.40
N ALA A 418 -11.78 -33.57 -56.21
CA ALA A 418 -11.57 -34.63 -57.19
C ALA A 418 -12.86 -35.42 -57.49
N LYS A 419 -13.73 -35.59 -56.49
CA LYS A 419 -15.04 -36.26 -56.60
C LYS A 419 -16.14 -35.38 -57.26
N LYS A 420 -15.82 -34.15 -57.73
CA LYS A 420 -16.71 -33.25 -58.52
C LYS A 420 -18.08 -32.93 -57.89
N SER A 421 -18.22 -33.00 -56.57
CA SER A 421 -19.43 -32.52 -55.87
C SER A 421 -19.19 -31.08 -55.40
N VAL A 422 -19.95 -30.14 -55.94
CA VAL A 422 -19.71 -28.67 -55.84
C VAL A 422 -19.72 -28.14 -54.40
N ALA A 423 -18.65 -27.42 -54.02
CA ALA A 423 -18.68 -26.06 -53.46
C ALA A 423 -17.23 -25.53 -53.33
N ILE A 424 -16.93 -24.43 -54.01
CA ILE A 424 -15.63 -23.76 -53.96
C ILE A 424 -15.52 -23.05 -52.61
N VAL A 425 -14.75 -23.62 -51.68
CA VAL A 425 -14.23 -22.88 -50.52
C VAL A 425 -12.85 -22.36 -50.91
N ILE A 426 -12.75 -21.07 -51.21
CA ILE A 426 -11.47 -20.41 -51.49
C ILE A 426 -10.73 -20.24 -50.15
N CYS A 427 -9.98 -21.26 -49.73
CA CYS A 427 -8.86 -21.06 -48.82
C CYS A 427 -7.67 -20.65 -49.68
N TRP A 428 -7.22 -19.39 -49.58
CA TRP A 428 -5.95 -18.99 -50.19
C TRP A 428 -4.83 -19.77 -49.48
N PRO A 429 -4.06 -20.62 -50.17
CA PRO A 429 -2.83 -21.17 -49.60
C PRO A 429 -1.83 -20.03 -49.46
N VAL A 430 -1.30 -19.83 -48.26
CA VAL A 430 -0.09 -19.00 -48.06
C VAL A 430 1.10 -19.87 -48.46
N GLU A 431 1.33 -20.00 -49.76
CA GLU A 431 2.61 -20.50 -50.28
C GLU A 431 3.62 -19.34 -50.24
N GLY A 432 4.66 -19.47 -49.41
CA GLY A 432 5.78 -18.52 -49.41
C GLY A 432 6.29 -18.11 -48.03
N VAL A 433 6.80 -19.07 -47.25
CA VAL A 433 7.91 -18.80 -46.33
C VAL A 433 8.92 -19.93 -46.53
N GLU A 434 9.80 -19.76 -47.51
CA GLU A 434 11.02 -20.56 -47.58
C GLU A 434 11.86 -20.22 -46.33
N GLU A 435 12.27 -21.25 -45.58
CA GLU A 435 13.27 -21.10 -44.53
C GLU A 435 14.56 -20.55 -45.17
N PRO A 436 15.20 -19.51 -44.61
CA PRO A 436 16.49 -19.06 -45.10
C PRO A 436 17.58 -20.05 -44.68
N ASP A 437 17.74 -21.10 -45.49
CA ASP A 437 18.97 -21.90 -45.55
C ASP A 437 20.03 -21.09 -46.31
N THR A 438 20.75 -20.21 -45.62
CA THR A 438 22.20 -20.00 -45.84
C THR A 438 22.78 -19.00 -44.85
N VAL A 439 23.62 -19.52 -43.96
CA VAL A 439 24.71 -18.76 -43.34
C VAL A 439 25.75 -18.50 -44.42
N LEU A 440 25.79 -17.27 -44.94
CA LEU A 440 26.95 -16.77 -45.66
C LEU A 440 28.01 -16.39 -44.63
N GLU A 441 29.03 -17.25 -44.50
CA GLU A 441 30.33 -16.81 -44.01
C GLU A 441 30.88 -15.76 -44.99
N VAL A 442 31.14 -14.56 -44.48
CA VAL A 442 31.99 -13.57 -45.13
C VAL A 442 33.06 -13.21 -44.11
N GLY A 443 34.32 -13.37 -44.53
CA GLY A 443 35.51 -13.04 -43.74
C GLY A 443 35.73 -11.56 -43.47
#